data_AF-A0A7R9SFJ5-F1
#
_entry.id   AF-A0A7R9SFJ5-F1
#
_cell.length_a   1.000
_cell.length_b   1.000
_cell.length_c   1.000
_cell.angle_alpha   90.00
_cell.angle_beta   90.00
_cell.angle_gamma   90.00
#
_symmetry.space_group_name_H-M   'P 1'
#
loop_
_entity.id
_entity.type
_entity.pdbx_description
1 polymer ?
#
loop_
_entity_poly.entity_id
_entity_poly.type
_entity_poly.pdbx_seq_one_letter_code
_entity_poly.pdbx_strand_id
1 'polypeptide(L)'
;YLCPDGQARSVQCKALTALFVAAAGKDLRSSVLPFMLSLVRHYTLVAIVQESGPFSVGKLQYEIKGMDPLVLIDALATVMGHEEKELCKPGHTAMVFILDTAISVLGSKAKACELPIMEYLAEKMYSLCYEQPWYTKLGGCIGVRFLFERMSIQWILDRQVDFLRAMLYIMMDLTGE
;
A
#
# COMPACT_ATOMS: atom_id res chain seq x y z
N TYR A 1 9.16 3.04 -11.63
CA TYR A 1 9.35 4.42 -12.13
C TYR A 1 8.82 5.35 -11.05
N LEU A 2 9.53 6.43 -10.72
CA LEU A 2 9.05 7.47 -9.78
C LEU A 2 8.84 8.76 -10.58
N CYS A 3 7.74 9.47 -10.33
CA CYS A 3 7.46 10.75 -10.99
C CYS A 3 8.60 11.76 -10.69
N PRO A 4 9.21 12.39 -11.72
CA PRO A 4 10.30 13.35 -11.51
C PRO A 4 9.82 14.68 -10.91
N ASP A 5 8.55 15.02 -11.10
CA ASP A 5 7.92 16.19 -10.48
C ASP A 5 7.46 15.84 -9.05
N GLY A 6 8.33 16.11 -8.09
CA GLY A 6 8.06 15.86 -6.67
C GLY A 6 6.90 16.69 -6.11
N GLN A 7 6.65 17.89 -6.66
CA GLN A 7 5.54 18.72 -6.19
C GLN A 7 4.20 18.13 -6.66
N ALA A 8 4.09 17.78 -7.94
CA ALA A 8 2.90 17.12 -8.46
C ALA A 8 2.62 15.80 -7.73
N ARG A 9 3.67 15.01 -7.47
CA ARG A 9 3.55 13.75 -6.71
C ARG A 9 3.06 13.98 -5.28
N SER A 10 3.59 15.00 -4.60
CA SER A 10 3.15 15.37 -3.25
C SER A 10 1.67 15.80 -3.23
N VAL A 11 1.24 16.61 -4.20
CA VAL A 11 -0.17 17.02 -4.35
C VAL A 11 -1.06 15.80 -4.57
N GLN A 12 -0.65 14.88 -5.45
CA GLN A 12 -1.41 13.66 -5.70
C GLN A 12 -1.51 12.77 -4.46
N CYS A 13 -0.40 12.60 -3.72
CA CYS A 13 -0.40 11.85 -2.47
C CYS A 13 -1.39 12.46 -1.47
N LYS A 14 -1.36 13.78 -1.27
CA LYS A 14 -2.30 14.49 -0.39
C LYS A 14 -3.76 14.32 -0.85
N ALA A 15 -4.03 14.41 -2.15
CA ALA A 15 -5.37 14.22 -2.70
C ALA A 15 -5.89 12.80 -2.46
N LEU A 16 -5.05 11.77 -2.63
CA LEU A 16 -5.40 10.39 -2.33
C LEU A 16 -5.61 10.16 -0.83
N THR A 17 -4.78 10.74 0.04
CA THR A 17 -5.00 10.70 1.49
C THR A 17 -6.33 11.33 1.88
N ALA A 18 -6.66 12.50 1.34
CA ALA A 18 -7.95 13.16 1.59
C ALA A 18 -9.14 12.31 1.12
N LEU A 19 -8.98 11.59 -0.01
CA LEU A 19 -9.99 10.65 -0.51
C LEU A 19 -10.24 9.50 0.48
N PHE A 20 -9.19 8.91 1.04
CA PHE A 20 -9.32 7.86 2.06
C PHE A 20 -9.98 8.38 3.34
N VAL A 21 -9.61 9.59 3.78
CA VAL A 21 -10.25 10.26 4.93
C VAL A 21 -11.73 10.46 4.67
N ALA A 22 -12.10 10.96 3.48
CA ALA A 22 -13.50 11.14 3.09
C ALA A 22 -14.27 9.81 3.02
N ALA A 23 -13.63 8.72 2.62
CA ALA A 23 -14.25 7.39 2.59
C ALA A 23 -14.51 6.79 3.99
N ALA A 24 -13.81 7.26 5.02
CA ALA A 24 -14.10 6.91 6.41
C ALA A 24 -15.28 7.69 7.00
N GLY A 25 -15.50 8.93 6.53
CA GLY A 25 -16.57 9.81 7.03
C GLY A 25 -17.97 9.28 6.72
N LYS A 26 -18.84 9.19 7.73
CA LYS A 26 -20.19 8.59 7.61
C LYS A 26 -21.05 9.26 6.54
N ASP A 27 -20.97 10.59 6.42
CA ASP A 27 -21.84 11.38 5.52
C ASP A 27 -21.44 11.26 4.05
N LEU A 28 -20.14 11.10 3.78
CA LEU A 28 -19.57 11.08 2.43
C LEU A 28 -19.31 9.66 1.91
N ARG A 29 -19.20 8.66 2.80
CA ARG A 29 -18.78 7.30 2.49
C ARG A 29 -19.55 6.66 1.34
N SER A 30 -20.87 6.78 1.30
CA SER A 30 -21.71 6.14 0.26
C SER A 30 -21.38 6.65 -1.15
N SER A 31 -21.03 7.94 -1.27
CA SER A 31 -20.67 8.59 -2.52
C SER A 31 -19.19 8.37 -2.88
N VAL A 32 -18.31 8.42 -1.89
CA VAL A 32 -16.85 8.42 -2.10
C VAL A 32 -16.27 7.01 -2.25
N LEU A 33 -16.80 6.02 -1.53
CA LEU A 33 -16.23 4.66 -1.51
C LEU A 33 -16.18 4.01 -2.92
N PRO A 34 -17.22 4.08 -3.76
CA PRO A 34 -17.15 3.53 -5.13
C PRO A 34 -16.07 4.19 -5.99
N PHE A 35 -15.89 5.51 -5.84
CA PHE A 35 -14.85 6.25 -6.55
C PHE A 35 -13.45 5.88 -6.05
N MET A 36 -13.26 5.78 -4.74
CA MET A 36 -12.02 5.30 -4.12
C MET A 36 -11.62 3.93 -4.66
N LEU A 37 -12.55 2.96 -4.69
CA LEU A 37 -12.28 1.62 -5.22
C LEU A 37 -11.93 1.64 -6.72
N SER A 38 -12.61 2.49 -7.50
CA SER A 38 -12.32 2.64 -8.93
C SER A 38 -10.93 3.24 -9.17
N LEU A 39 -10.52 4.22 -8.36
CA LEU A 39 -9.17 4.80 -8.42
C LEU A 39 -8.10 3.79 -7.99
N VAL A 40 -8.30 3.09 -6.86
CA VAL A 40 -7.39 2.04 -6.40
C VAL A 40 -7.17 1.01 -7.49
N ARG A 41 -8.26 0.51 -8.10
CA ARG A 41 -8.18 -0.44 -9.23
C ARG A 41 -7.40 0.15 -10.40
N HIS A 42 -7.66 1.40 -10.79
CA HIS A 42 -6.97 2.05 -11.90
C HIS A 42 -5.45 2.10 -11.66
N TYR A 43 -5.01 2.55 -10.48
CA TYR A 43 -3.61 2.58 -10.10
C TYR A 43 -2.97 1.18 -10.10
N THR A 44 -3.66 0.17 -9.58
CA THR A 44 -3.19 -1.22 -9.60
C THR A 44 -3.03 -1.73 -11.03
N LEU A 45 -3.98 -1.45 -11.93
CA LEU A 45 -3.88 -1.85 -13.34
C LEU A 45 -2.69 -1.18 -14.03
N VAL A 46 -2.48 0.12 -13.79
CA VAL A 46 -1.31 0.84 -14.32
C VAL A 46 -0.01 0.21 -13.80
N ALA A 47 0.08 -0.11 -12.51
CA ALA A 47 1.25 -0.79 -11.94
C ALA A 47 1.51 -2.14 -12.60
N ILE A 48 0.49 -2.99 -12.74
CA ILE A 48 0.63 -4.31 -13.38
C ILE A 48 1.13 -4.17 -14.82
N VAL A 49 0.60 -3.23 -15.60
CA VAL A 49 1.03 -3.02 -16.99
C VAL A 49 2.49 -2.55 -17.06
N GLN A 50 2.91 -1.69 -16.13
CA GLN A 50 4.29 -1.20 -16.07
C GLN A 50 5.26 -2.29 -15.59
N GLU A 51 4.85 -3.15 -14.66
CA GLU A 51 5.73 -4.11 -13.98
C GLU A 51 5.77 -5.49 -14.64
N SER A 52 4.64 -5.95 -15.21
CA SER A 52 4.48 -7.28 -15.81
C SER A 52 4.28 -7.27 -17.33
N GLY A 53 4.12 -6.09 -17.93
CA GLY A 53 3.93 -5.97 -19.37
C GLY A 53 5.22 -6.19 -20.18
N PRO A 54 5.14 -6.30 -21.52
CA PRO A 54 6.31 -6.29 -22.41
C PRO A 54 7.11 -4.97 -22.33
N PHE A 55 6.54 -3.97 -21.64
CA PHE A 55 7.16 -2.70 -21.27
C PHE A 55 7.94 -2.77 -19.96
N SER A 56 8.15 -3.97 -19.40
CA SER A 56 8.94 -4.21 -18.19
C SER A 56 10.20 -3.35 -18.23
N VAL A 57 10.30 -2.47 -17.23
CA VAL A 57 11.06 -1.21 -17.19
C VAL A 57 12.58 -1.41 -17.14
N GLY A 58 13.12 -2.25 -18.02
CA GLY A 58 14.52 -2.27 -18.40
C GLY A 58 14.71 -1.38 -19.63
N LYS A 59 15.70 -0.47 -19.56
CA LYS A 59 16.12 0.50 -20.61
C LYS A 59 15.09 1.54 -21.12
N LEU A 60 13.78 1.32 -21.03
CA LEU A 60 12.72 2.25 -21.46
C LEU A 60 12.21 3.22 -20.37
N GLN A 61 12.85 3.22 -19.20
CA GLN A 61 12.49 4.05 -18.04
C GLN A 61 12.50 5.57 -18.35
N TYR A 62 13.14 5.99 -19.44
CA TYR A 62 13.36 7.38 -19.80
C TYR A 62 12.17 8.07 -20.49
N GLU A 63 11.19 7.33 -21.04
CA GLU A 63 10.09 7.95 -21.81
C GLU A 63 8.71 7.93 -21.13
N ILE A 64 8.54 7.19 -20.04
CA ILE A 64 7.29 7.25 -19.27
C ILE A 64 7.23 8.63 -18.62
N LYS A 65 6.31 9.48 -19.08
CA LYS A 65 5.98 10.78 -18.47
C LYS A 65 4.65 10.64 -17.76
N GLY A 66 4.60 10.97 -16.47
CA GLY A 66 3.35 10.97 -15.72
C GLY A 66 3.55 10.61 -14.25
N MET A 67 2.43 10.42 -13.56
CA MET A 67 2.43 10.02 -12.16
C MET A 67 2.81 8.55 -12.01
N ASP A 68 3.67 8.23 -11.04
CA ASP A 68 3.94 6.83 -10.68
C ASP A 68 2.79 6.21 -9.88
N PRO A 69 2.51 4.91 -10.07
CA PRO A 69 1.44 4.26 -9.32
C PRO A 69 1.78 4.01 -7.85
N LEU A 70 3.06 4.09 -7.46
CA LEU A 70 3.52 3.90 -6.09
C LEU A 70 3.03 5.01 -5.15
N VAL A 71 2.64 6.17 -5.69
CA VAL A 71 2.01 7.26 -4.92
C VAL A 71 0.74 6.81 -4.17
N LEU A 72 0.03 5.80 -4.68
CA LEU A 72 -1.11 5.20 -3.99
C LEU A 72 -0.69 4.54 -2.68
N ILE A 73 0.46 3.85 -2.68
CA ILE A 73 0.97 3.14 -1.52
C ILE A 73 1.47 4.14 -0.46
N ASP A 74 2.09 5.24 -0.87
CA ASP A 74 2.48 6.31 0.06
C ASP A 74 1.26 6.96 0.74
N ALA A 75 0.19 7.21 -0.02
CA ALA A 75 -1.07 7.69 0.54
C ALA A 75 -1.68 6.66 1.52
N LEU A 76 -1.64 5.37 1.17
CA LEU A 76 -2.08 4.29 2.07
C LEU A 76 -1.27 4.25 3.36
N ALA A 77 0.06 4.35 3.29
CA ALA A 77 0.92 4.37 4.47
C ALA A 77 0.59 5.56 5.38
N THR A 78 0.32 6.73 4.79
CA THR A 78 -0.10 7.93 5.52
C THR A 78 -1.43 7.72 6.25
N VAL A 79 -2.40 7.06 5.60
CA VAL A 79 -3.73 6.78 6.15
C VAL A 79 -3.67 5.70 7.24
N MET A 80 -2.89 4.65 7.01
CA MET A 80 -2.69 3.56 7.97
C MET A 80 -1.94 4.04 9.21
N GLY A 81 -1.04 5.02 9.06
CA GLY A 81 -0.29 5.63 10.15
C GLY A 81 -1.00 6.80 10.84
N HIS A 82 -2.28 7.04 10.57
CA HIS A 82 -3.00 8.18 11.13
C HIS A 82 -3.51 7.89 12.55
N GLU A 83 -3.57 8.93 13.40
CA GLU A 83 -4.04 8.83 14.79
C GLU A 83 -5.48 8.29 14.93
N GLU A 84 -6.35 8.69 14.00
CA GLU A 84 -7.72 8.22 13.88
C GLU A 84 -7.79 6.77 13.34
N LYS A 85 -8.00 5.82 14.25
CA LYS A 85 -8.05 4.37 13.93
C LYS A 85 -9.09 3.98 12.89
N GLU A 86 -10.18 4.74 12.80
CA GLU A 86 -11.25 4.49 11.82
C GLU A 86 -10.75 4.63 10.38
N LEU A 87 -9.67 5.39 10.13
CA LEU A 87 -9.04 5.53 8.82
C LEU A 87 -8.30 4.27 8.36
N CYS A 88 -7.91 3.38 9.28
CA CYS A 88 -7.35 2.08 8.92
C CYS A 88 -8.36 1.20 8.17
N LYS A 89 -9.68 1.42 8.31
CA LYS A 89 -10.71 0.61 7.64
C LYS A 89 -10.71 0.80 6.11
N PRO A 90 -10.82 2.02 5.55
CA PRO A 90 -10.68 2.22 4.10
C PRO A 90 -9.26 1.88 3.60
N GLY A 91 -8.21 2.13 4.39
CA GLY A 91 -6.85 1.72 4.05
C GLY A 91 -6.71 0.21 3.87
N HIS A 92 -7.20 -0.58 4.84
CA HIS A 92 -7.25 -2.04 4.75
C HIS A 92 -8.10 -2.51 3.57
N THR A 93 -9.26 -1.91 3.36
CA THR A 93 -10.14 -2.23 2.22
C THR A 93 -9.41 -2.03 0.89
N ALA A 94 -8.63 -0.96 0.75
CA ALA A 94 -7.84 -0.71 -0.44
C ALA A 94 -6.68 -1.70 -0.61
N MET A 95 -5.97 -2.09 0.45
CA MET A 95 -4.94 -3.14 0.36
C MET A 95 -5.52 -4.47 -0.16
N VAL A 96 -6.68 -4.87 0.38
CA VAL A 96 -7.43 -6.03 -0.11
C VAL A 96 -7.75 -5.88 -1.60
N PHE A 97 -8.25 -4.71 -2.02
CA PHE A 97 -8.64 -4.46 -3.40
C PHE A 97 -7.46 -4.43 -4.38
N ILE A 98 -6.29 -3.92 -3.96
CA ILE A 98 -5.05 -3.95 -4.74
C ILE A 98 -4.67 -5.40 -5.03
N LEU A 99 -4.63 -6.25 -3.99
CA LEU A 99 -4.31 -7.67 -4.15
C LEU A 99 -5.35 -8.42 -4.98
N ASP A 100 -6.64 -8.25 -4.69
CA ASP A 100 -7.70 -8.98 -5.42
C ASP A 100 -7.76 -8.57 -6.89
N THR A 101 -7.50 -7.30 -7.20
CA THR A 101 -7.36 -6.82 -8.59
C THR A 101 -6.16 -7.47 -9.26
N ALA A 102 -4.99 -7.52 -8.61
CA ALA A 102 -3.79 -8.13 -9.17
C ALA A 102 -3.96 -9.63 -9.42
N ILE A 103 -4.57 -10.36 -8.48
CA ILE A 103 -4.89 -11.78 -8.63
C ILE A 103 -5.84 -11.99 -9.81
N SER A 104 -6.88 -11.16 -9.92
CA SER A 104 -7.87 -11.27 -11.00
C SER A 104 -7.27 -11.04 -12.38
N VAL A 105 -6.32 -10.11 -12.50
CA VAL A 105 -5.68 -9.76 -13.78
C VAL A 105 -4.61 -10.78 -14.18
N LEU A 106 -3.78 -11.23 -13.23
CA LEU A 106 -2.68 -12.16 -13.50
C LEU A 106 -3.10 -13.64 -13.47
N GLY A 107 -4.29 -13.94 -12.93
CA GLY A 107 -4.83 -15.30 -12.81
C GLY A 107 -4.11 -16.19 -11.79
N SER A 108 -3.14 -15.67 -11.05
CA SER A 108 -2.37 -16.42 -10.05
C SER A 108 -1.99 -15.56 -8.86
N LYS A 109 -2.29 -16.09 -7.67
CA LYS A 109 -1.90 -15.48 -6.39
C LYS A 109 -0.38 -15.36 -6.25
N ALA A 110 0.37 -16.39 -6.62
CA ALA A 110 1.83 -16.37 -6.52
C ALA A 110 2.44 -15.23 -7.36
N LYS A 111 2.03 -15.11 -8.62
CA LYS A 111 2.48 -14.04 -9.52
C LYS A 111 2.07 -12.65 -9.04
N ALA A 112 0.85 -12.52 -8.51
CA ALA A 112 0.38 -11.24 -7.97
C ALA A 112 1.21 -10.79 -6.77
N CYS A 113 1.62 -11.72 -5.90
CA CYS A 113 2.47 -11.40 -4.75
C CYS A 113 3.88 -10.95 -5.17
N GLU A 114 4.42 -11.46 -6.27
CA GLU A 114 5.76 -11.12 -6.78
C GLU A 114 5.84 -9.74 -7.48
N LEU A 115 4.72 -9.02 -7.60
CA LEU A 115 4.72 -7.70 -8.22
C LEU A 115 5.50 -6.67 -7.37
N PRO A 116 6.33 -5.82 -7.99
CA PRO A 116 7.01 -4.72 -7.31
C PRO A 116 6.09 -3.79 -6.50
N ILE A 117 4.84 -3.55 -6.94
CA ILE A 117 3.88 -2.78 -6.13
C ILE A 117 3.54 -3.47 -4.79
N MET A 118 3.54 -4.81 -4.74
CA MET A 118 3.32 -5.56 -3.50
C MET A 118 4.54 -5.52 -2.59
N GLU A 119 5.74 -5.54 -3.17
CA GLU A 119 6.98 -5.33 -2.40
C GLU A 119 6.99 -3.97 -1.73
N TYR A 120 6.66 -2.93 -2.50
CA TYR A 120 6.61 -1.57 -1.99
C TYR A 120 5.51 -1.39 -0.94
N LEU A 121 4.35 -2.03 -1.14
CA LEU A 121 3.30 -2.08 -0.12
C LEU A 121 3.81 -2.71 1.18
N ALA A 122 4.49 -3.85 1.08
CA ALA A 122 5.03 -4.53 2.25
C ALA A 122 6.05 -3.68 3.00
N GLU A 123 7.01 -3.10 2.27
CA GLU A 123 8.02 -2.19 2.79
C GLU A 123 7.40 -1.04 3.58
N LYS A 124 6.39 -0.39 2.99
CA LYS A 124 5.69 0.72 3.63
C LYS A 124 4.86 0.29 4.83
N MET A 125 4.28 -0.90 4.84
CA MET A 125 3.49 -1.34 5.99
C MET A 125 4.38 -1.71 7.17
N TYR A 126 5.47 -2.47 6.97
CA TYR A 126 6.36 -2.80 8.09
C TYR A 126 7.22 -1.61 8.52
N SER A 127 7.46 -0.61 7.66
CA SER A 127 8.19 0.61 8.07
C SER A 127 7.44 1.38 9.16
N LEU A 128 6.10 1.36 9.12
CA LEU A 128 5.25 2.00 10.16
C LEU A 128 5.49 1.42 11.56
N CYS A 129 5.97 0.17 11.66
CA CYS A 129 6.31 -0.46 12.93
C CYS A 129 7.49 0.21 13.64
N TYR A 130 8.38 0.85 12.88
CA TYR A 130 9.58 1.53 13.38
C TYR A 130 9.33 3.00 13.74
N GLU A 131 8.16 3.54 13.42
CA GLU A 131 7.79 4.92 13.75
C GLU A 131 7.53 5.07 15.25
N GLN A 132 7.85 6.24 15.82
CA GLN A 132 7.71 6.52 17.25
C GLN A 132 6.26 6.39 17.76
N PRO A 133 5.23 6.98 17.11
CA PRO A 133 3.89 6.99 17.68
C PRO A 133 3.21 5.62 17.66
N TRP A 134 2.57 5.24 18.78
CA TRP A 134 1.89 3.93 18.91
C TRP A 134 0.78 3.71 17.87
N TYR A 135 0.09 4.76 17.44
CA TYR A 135 -0.98 4.66 16.44
C TYR A 135 -0.42 4.29 15.06
N THR A 136 0.78 4.75 14.72
CA THR A 136 1.47 4.40 13.49
C THR A 136 1.87 2.92 13.50
N LYS A 137 2.40 2.45 14.65
CA LYS A 137 2.72 1.03 14.86
C LYS A 137 1.49 0.13 14.74
N LEU A 138 0.34 0.57 15.25
CA LEU A 138 -0.93 -0.15 15.09
C LEU A 138 -1.29 -0.31 13.60
N GLY A 139 -1.16 0.74 12.80
CA GLY A 139 -1.32 0.69 11.35
C GLY A 139 -0.39 -0.33 10.69
N GLY A 140 0.88 -0.32 11.08
CA GLY A 140 1.87 -1.31 10.65
C GLY A 140 1.48 -2.75 11.01
N CYS A 141 1.02 -2.99 12.23
CA CYS A 141 0.52 -4.30 12.65
C CYS A 141 -0.67 -4.79 11.82
N ILE A 142 -1.63 -3.90 11.51
CA ILE A 142 -2.77 -4.25 10.65
C ILE A 142 -2.30 -4.60 9.24
N GLY A 143 -1.36 -3.83 8.69
CA GLY A 143 -0.78 -4.07 7.37
C GLY A 143 0.00 -5.39 7.31
N VAL A 144 0.89 -5.64 8.27
CA VAL A 144 1.68 -6.88 8.34
C VAL A 144 0.78 -8.09 8.55
N ARG A 145 -0.22 -8.02 9.43
CA ARG A 145 -1.21 -9.09 9.59
C ARG A 145 -1.91 -9.42 8.28
N PHE A 146 -2.36 -8.39 7.55
CA PHE A 146 -2.95 -8.58 6.23
C PHE A 146 -2.00 -9.30 5.27
N LEU A 147 -0.72 -8.92 5.23
CA LEU A 147 0.28 -9.57 4.37
C LEU A 147 0.47 -11.04 4.74
N PHE A 148 0.57 -11.39 6.03
CA PHE A 148 0.66 -12.78 6.48
C PHE A 148 -0.58 -13.61 6.11
N GLU A 149 -1.77 -13.04 6.26
CA GLU A 149 -3.03 -13.76 5.99
C GLU A 149 -3.30 -13.92 4.48
N ARG A 150 -2.89 -12.93 3.67
CA ARG A 150 -3.34 -12.82 2.28
C ARG A 150 -2.27 -13.09 1.25
N MET A 151 -0.97 -13.05 1.56
CA MET A 151 0.10 -13.32 0.57
C MET A 151 0.35 -14.83 0.38
N SER A 152 1.19 -15.19 -0.58
CA SER A 152 1.61 -16.58 -0.79
C SER A 152 2.63 -17.01 0.28
N ILE A 153 2.64 -18.28 0.67
CA ILE A 153 3.54 -18.77 1.72
C ILE A 153 5.02 -18.62 1.32
N GLN A 154 5.36 -18.85 0.06
CA GLN A 154 6.72 -18.68 -0.46
C GLN A 154 7.19 -17.24 -0.29
N TRP A 155 6.35 -16.29 -0.72
CA TRP A 155 6.65 -14.85 -0.61
C TRP A 155 6.83 -14.40 0.84
N ILE A 156 6.02 -14.94 1.76
CA ILE A 156 6.14 -14.66 3.20
C ILE A 156 7.45 -15.20 3.75
N LEU A 157 7.83 -16.43 3.41
CA LEU A 157 9.05 -17.06 3.91
C LEU A 157 10.32 -16.31 3.49
N ASP A 158 10.34 -15.76 2.27
CA ASP A 158 11.45 -14.94 1.77
C ASP A 158 11.64 -13.65 2.60
N ARG A 159 10.56 -13.13 3.21
CA ARG A 159 10.52 -11.83 3.92
C ARG A 159 10.31 -11.97 5.43
N GLN A 160 10.28 -13.19 5.94
CA GLN A 160 9.94 -13.48 7.33
C GLN A 160 10.84 -12.74 8.32
N VAL A 161 12.12 -12.54 7.98
CA VAL A 161 13.08 -11.90 8.87
C VAL A 161 12.75 -10.41 9.06
N ASP A 162 12.30 -9.72 8.01
CA ASP A 162 11.94 -8.30 8.10
C ASP A 162 10.67 -8.09 8.92
N PHE A 163 9.67 -8.96 8.73
CA PHE A 163 8.45 -8.95 9.56
C PHE A 163 8.74 -9.27 11.03
N LEU A 164 9.58 -10.28 11.30
CA LEU A 164 9.98 -10.62 12.66
C LEU A 164 10.74 -9.48 13.33
N ARG A 165 11.70 -8.84 12.63
CA ARG A 165 12.41 -7.66 13.16
C ARG A 165 11.45 -6.52 13.49
N ALA A 166 10.49 -6.24 12.61
CA ALA A 166 9.51 -5.18 12.83
C ALA A 166 8.61 -5.47 14.05
N MET A 167 8.15 -6.71 14.21
CA MET A 167 7.32 -7.11 15.36
C MET A 167 8.10 -7.12 16.67
N LEU A 168 9.34 -7.61 16.66
CA LEU A 168 10.23 -7.57 17.83
C LEU A 168 10.52 -6.13 18.26
N TYR A 169 10.72 -5.23 17.29
CA TYR A 169 10.92 -3.81 17.57
C TYR A 169 9.71 -3.21 18.29
N ILE A 170 8.48 -3.46 17.81
CA ILE A 170 7.26 -2.98 18.50
C ILE A 170 7.20 -3.50 19.95
N MET A 171 7.46 -4.79 20.16
CA MET A 171 7.44 -5.35 21.51
C MET A 171 8.47 -4.69 22.42
N MET A 172 9.68 -4.46 21.93
CA MET A 172 10.74 -3.79 22.69
C MET A 172 10.39 -2.33 23.02
N ASP A 173 9.90 -1.60 22.02
CA ASP A 173 9.63 -0.16 22.13
C ASP A 173 8.45 0.13 23.06
N LEU A 174 7.40 -0.71 23.01
CA LEU A 174 6.21 -0.55 23.86
C LEU A 174 6.37 -1.14 25.27
N THR A 175 7.38 -1.96 25.53
CA THR A 175 7.61 -2.50 26.90
C THR A 175 8.12 -1.46 27.91
N GLY A 176 8.47 -0.25 27.46
CA GLY A 176 8.96 0.85 28.30
C GLY A 176 7.96 1.97 28.59
N GLU A 177 6.75 1.91 28.03
CA GLU A 177 5.61 2.82 28.31
C GLU A 177 4.63 2.20 29.33
#